data_AF-A0A952EYW5-F1
#
_entry.id   AF-A0A952EYW5-F1
#
_cell.length_a   1.000
_cell.length_b   1.000
_cell.length_c   1.000
_cell.angle_alpha   90.00
_cell.angle_beta   90.00
_cell.angle_gamma   90.00
#
_symmetry.space_group_name_H-M   'P 1'
#
loop_
_entity.id
_entity.type
_entity.pdbx_description
1 polymer ?
#
loop_
_entity_poly.entity_id
_entity_poly.type
_entity_poly.pdbx_seq_one_letter_code
_entity_poly.pdbx_strand_id
1 'polypeptide(L)'
;MKLGSKLFRAILWAAFGLFFLFPLYAMADFSTRNLIAGGRTLRAWQNLIADDALYQAIVISLLLAVFTVVAMLLVLVPTMIWVRLRTPWAKGMVEFLCLLPLTIPALVIVVGLRNVYLWVTYFFGES
;
A
#
# COMPACT_ATOMS: atom_id res chain seq x y z
N MET A 1 24.29 37.31 -7.37
CA MET A 1 23.13 36.72 -6.65
C MET A 1 22.55 35.42 -7.19
N LYS A 2 22.79 34.98 -8.46
CA LYS A 2 22.20 33.73 -9.00
C LYS A 2 22.89 32.42 -8.56
N LEU A 3 24.11 32.48 -8.04
CA LEU A 3 24.89 31.30 -7.65
C LEU A 3 24.44 30.73 -6.30
N GLY A 4 24.13 31.60 -5.33
CA GLY A 4 23.65 31.20 -4.00
C GLY A 4 22.31 30.47 -4.02
N SER A 5 21.39 30.87 -4.91
CA SER A 5 20.08 30.20 -5.04
C SER A 5 20.18 28.83 -5.71
N LYS A 6 21.09 28.63 -6.67
CA LYS A 6 21.36 27.30 -7.26
C LYS A 6 21.97 26.34 -6.25
N LEU A 7 22.95 26.83 -5.47
CA LEU A 7 23.60 26.03 -4.43
C LEU A 7 22.61 25.65 -3.32
N PHE A 8 21.79 26.60 -2.87
CA PHE A 8 20.74 26.35 -1.89
C PHE A 8 19.74 25.28 -2.39
N ARG A 9 19.27 25.39 -3.63
CA ARG A 9 18.40 24.37 -4.24
C ARG A 9 19.06 23.00 -4.33
N ALA A 10 20.34 22.94 -4.69
CA ALA A 10 21.09 21.69 -4.74
C ALA A 10 21.21 21.02 -3.37
N ILE A 11 21.48 21.81 -2.32
CA ILE A 11 21.51 21.32 -0.94
C ILE A 11 20.14 20.79 -0.51
N LEU A 12 19.05 21.50 -0.83
CA LEU A 12 17.70 21.03 -0.52
C LEU A 12 17.37 19.71 -1.24
N TRP A 13 17.71 19.58 -2.53
CA TRP A 13 17.54 18.33 -3.26
C TRP A 13 18.38 17.19 -2.68
N ALA A 14 19.62 17.47 -2.30
CA ALA A 14 20.48 16.49 -1.67
C ALA A 14 19.95 16.06 -0.30
N ALA A 15 19.49 17.00 0.53
CA ALA A 15 18.89 16.72 1.84
C ALA A 15 17.59 15.91 1.71
N PHE A 16 16.73 16.28 0.77
CA PHE A 16 15.51 15.54 0.45
C PHE A 16 15.85 14.12 -0.02
N GLY A 17 16.75 14.00 -0.99
CA GLY A 17 17.21 12.71 -1.51
C GLY A 17 17.80 11.83 -0.41
N LEU A 18 18.66 12.39 0.44
CA LEU A 18 19.25 11.66 1.57
C LEU A 18 18.16 11.19 2.55
N PHE A 19 17.21 12.06 2.90
CA PHE A 19 16.14 11.73 3.85
C PHE A 19 15.29 10.54 3.38
N PHE A 20 14.94 10.47 2.09
CA PHE A 20 14.11 9.38 1.55
C PHE A 20 14.91 8.14 1.13
N LEU A 21 16.10 8.32 0.54
CA LEU A 21 16.90 7.20 0.01
C LEU A 21 17.73 6.52 1.08
N PHE A 22 18.12 7.21 2.15
CA PHE A 22 18.94 6.61 3.20
C PHE A 22 18.24 5.44 3.92
N PRO A 23 16.96 5.54 4.35
CA PRO A 23 16.25 4.40 4.92
C PRO A 23 16.11 3.22 3.95
N LEU A 24 15.86 3.49 2.67
CA LEU A 24 15.75 2.45 1.63
C LEU A 24 17.09 1.74 1.42
N TYR A 25 18.18 2.51 1.37
CA TYR A 25 19.54 1.96 1.30
C TYR A 25 19.85 1.13 2.55
N ALA A 26 19.49 1.61 3.74
CA ALA A 26 19.69 0.89 4.99
C ALA A 26 18.90 -0.44 5.02
N MET A 27 17.65 -0.46 4.53
CA MET A 27 16.88 -1.68 4.37
C MET A 27 17.52 -2.66 3.37
N ALA A 28 18.00 -2.15 2.23
CA ALA A 28 18.70 -2.97 1.25
C ALA A 28 20.01 -3.55 1.82
N ASP A 29 20.82 -2.74 2.51
CA ASP A 29 22.03 -3.19 3.18
C ASP A 29 21.71 -4.27 4.23
N PHE A 30 20.72 -4.01 5.08
CA PHE A 30 20.28 -4.94 6.12
C PHE A 30 19.81 -6.27 5.53
N SER A 31 19.07 -6.25 4.40
CA SER A 31 18.59 -7.47 3.74
C SER A 31 19.72 -8.42 3.30
N THR A 32 20.94 -7.91 3.11
CA THR A 32 22.10 -8.71 2.71
C THR A 32 22.92 -9.20 3.89
N ARG A 33 22.66 -8.74 5.12
CA ARG A 33 23.46 -9.13 6.28
C ARG A 33 23.13 -10.55 6.72
N ASN A 34 24.16 -11.36 6.92
CA ASN A 34 24.02 -12.67 7.54
C ASN A 34 24.18 -12.53 9.06
N LEU A 35 23.08 -12.65 9.80
CA LEU A 35 23.08 -12.53 11.26
C LEU A 35 23.65 -13.76 11.98
N ILE A 36 23.79 -14.89 11.29
CA ILE A 36 24.22 -16.17 11.89
C ILE A 36 25.73 -16.37 11.75
N ALA A 37 26.23 -16.31 10.51
CA ALA A 37 27.65 -16.55 10.21
C ALA A 37 28.49 -15.26 10.10
N GLY A 38 27.84 -14.09 10.21
CA GLY A 38 28.46 -12.81 9.89
C GLY A 38 28.67 -12.60 8.39
N GLY A 39 29.00 -11.36 8.00
CA GLY A 39 29.24 -10.98 6.61
C GLY A 39 27.99 -10.64 5.80
N ARG A 40 28.16 -10.46 4.48
CA ARG A 40 27.07 -10.16 3.53
C ARG A 40 26.83 -11.34 2.59
N THR A 41 25.56 -11.70 2.41
CA THR A 41 25.11 -12.80 1.55
C THR A 41 23.80 -12.45 0.84
N LEU A 42 23.59 -12.99 -0.36
CA LEU A 42 22.33 -12.85 -1.11
C LEU A 42 21.35 -14.01 -0.84
N ARG A 43 21.61 -14.83 0.18
CA ARG A 43 20.79 -16.02 0.47
C ARG A 43 19.35 -15.67 0.83
N ALA A 44 19.14 -14.57 1.55
CA ALA A 44 17.80 -14.08 1.87
C ALA A 44 16.96 -13.79 0.61
N TRP A 45 17.58 -13.23 -0.43
CA TRP A 45 16.92 -12.95 -1.72
C TRP A 45 16.62 -14.23 -2.50
N GLN A 46 17.52 -15.21 -2.48
CA GLN A 46 17.28 -16.52 -3.08
C GLN A 46 16.13 -17.26 -2.39
N ASN A 47 16.05 -17.16 -1.05
CA ASN A 47 14.98 -17.77 -0.26
C ASN A 47 13.60 -17.21 -0.58
N LEU A 48 13.47 -15.96 -1.07
CA LEU A 48 12.18 -15.41 -1.49
C LEU A 48 11.51 -16.21 -2.61
N ILE A 49 12.31 -16.90 -3.42
CA ILE A 49 11.84 -17.70 -4.56
C ILE A 49 11.90 -19.19 -4.23
N ALA A 50 12.91 -19.62 -3.46
CA ALA A 50 13.09 -21.03 -3.11
C ALA A 50 12.13 -21.54 -2.03
N ASP A 51 11.59 -20.63 -1.18
CA ASP A 51 10.57 -20.95 -0.19
C ASP A 51 9.19 -20.76 -0.81
N ASP A 52 8.46 -21.87 -0.97
CA ASP A 52 7.13 -21.87 -1.59
C ASP A 52 6.13 -20.97 -0.83
N ALA A 53 6.20 -20.90 0.50
CA ALA A 53 5.28 -20.09 1.28
C ALA A 53 5.54 -18.60 1.08
N LEU A 54 6.81 -18.18 1.05
CA LEU A 54 7.18 -16.78 0.75
C LEU A 54 6.82 -16.41 -0.68
N TYR A 55 7.13 -17.27 -1.64
CA TYR A 55 6.82 -17.04 -3.05
C TYR A 55 5.31 -16.89 -3.26
N GLN A 56 4.50 -17.80 -2.70
CA GLN A 56 3.04 -17.73 -2.76
C GLN A 56 2.52 -16.47 -2.09
N ALA A 57 3.02 -16.09 -0.91
CA ALA A 57 2.61 -14.87 -0.23
C ALA A 57 2.86 -13.62 -1.09
N ILE A 58 4.01 -13.54 -1.76
CA ILE A 58 4.33 -12.43 -2.68
C ILE A 58 3.36 -12.41 -3.87
N VAL A 59 3.14 -13.56 -4.52
CA VAL A 59 2.25 -13.67 -5.68
C VAL A 59 0.81 -13.29 -5.32
N ILE A 60 0.29 -13.83 -4.21
CA ILE A 60 -1.06 -13.54 -3.73
C ILE A 60 -1.19 -12.05 -3.39
N SER A 61 -0.20 -11.45 -2.72
CA SER A 61 -0.22 -10.03 -2.37
C SER A 61 -0.23 -9.14 -3.61
N LEU A 62 0.59 -9.46 -4.63
CA LEU A 62 0.62 -8.71 -5.90
C LEU A 62 -0.69 -8.87 -6.68
N LEU A 63 -1.24 -10.08 -6.74
CA LEU A 63 -2.54 -10.32 -7.36
C LEU A 63 -3.64 -9.52 -6.65
N LEU A 64 -3.69 -9.58 -5.32
CA LEU A 64 -4.68 -8.84 -4.55
C LEU A 64 -4.55 -7.33 -4.73
N ALA A 65 -3.33 -6.80 -4.78
CA ALA A 65 -3.09 -5.39 -5.09
C ALA A 65 -3.63 -5.01 -6.49
N VAL A 66 -3.35 -5.83 -7.52
CA VAL A 66 -3.86 -5.57 -8.88
C VAL A 66 -5.39 -5.66 -8.92
N PHE A 67 -5.96 -6.73 -8.37
CA PHE A 67 -7.42 -6.94 -8.36
C PHE A 67 -8.14 -5.81 -7.63
N THR A 68 -7.64 -5.38 -6.46
CA THR A 68 -8.26 -4.30 -5.70
C THR A 68 -8.19 -2.97 -6.44
N VAL A 69 -7.06 -2.63 -7.06
CA VAL A 69 -6.94 -1.40 -7.88
C VAL A 69 -7.88 -1.43 -9.08
N VAL A 70 -7.92 -2.55 -9.81
CA VAL A 70 -8.80 -2.71 -10.99
C VAL A 70 -10.27 -2.63 -10.57
N ALA A 71 -10.67 -3.35 -9.53
CA ALA A 71 -12.03 -3.30 -9.01
C ALA A 71 -12.41 -1.89 -8.54
N MET A 72 -11.52 -1.21 -7.82
CA MET A 72 -11.70 0.17 -7.38
C MET A 72 -11.93 1.10 -8.57
N LEU A 73 -11.09 1.03 -9.61
CA LEU A 73 -11.24 1.86 -10.80
C LEU A 73 -12.52 1.55 -11.57
N LEU A 74 -12.83 0.28 -11.78
CA LEU A 74 -14.04 -0.16 -12.48
C LEU A 74 -15.33 0.26 -11.77
N VAL A 75 -15.31 0.43 -10.45
CA VAL A 75 -16.46 0.91 -9.69
C VAL A 75 -16.48 2.44 -9.60
N LEU A 76 -15.40 3.07 -9.13
CA LEU A 76 -15.37 4.50 -8.82
C LEU A 76 -15.33 5.39 -10.06
N VAL A 77 -14.57 5.04 -11.09
CA VAL A 77 -14.43 5.86 -12.29
C VAL A 77 -15.78 6.05 -13.01
N PRO A 78 -16.52 4.99 -13.39
CA PRO A 78 -17.81 5.19 -14.04
C PRO A 78 -18.83 5.85 -13.11
N THR A 79 -18.81 5.53 -11.81
CA THR A 79 -19.69 6.18 -10.83
C THR A 79 -19.45 7.69 -10.79
N MET A 80 -18.19 8.14 -10.72
CA MET A 80 -17.85 9.55 -10.71
C MET A 80 -18.21 10.25 -12.04
N ILE A 81 -17.96 9.59 -13.17
CA ILE A 81 -18.35 10.13 -14.49
C ILE A 81 -19.87 10.31 -14.56
N TRP A 82 -20.62 9.30 -14.14
CA TRP A 82 -22.09 9.33 -14.16
C TRP A 82 -22.66 10.42 -13.26
N VAL A 83 -22.18 10.52 -12.01
CA VAL A 83 -22.62 11.51 -11.03
C VAL A 83 -22.33 12.93 -11.52
N ARG A 84 -21.18 13.15 -12.18
CA ARG A 84 -20.82 14.47 -12.73
C ARG A 84 -21.64 14.85 -13.97
N LEU A 85 -22.00 13.89 -14.83
CA LEU A 85 -22.68 14.18 -16.10
C LEU A 85 -24.21 14.11 -16.03
N ARG A 86 -24.79 13.18 -15.25
CA ARG A 86 -26.23 12.92 -15.23
C ARG A 86 -26.91 13.22 -13.90
N THR A 87 -26.21 13.02 -12.79
CA THR A 87 -26.84 13.07 -11.44
C THR A 87 -26.06 13.96 -10.47
N PRO A 88 -25.94 15.28 -10.74
CA PRO A 88 -25.12 16.18 -9.93
C PRO A 88 -25.64 16.33 -8.49
N TRP A 89 -26.93 16.09 -8.24
CA TRP A 89 -27.51 16.14 -6.90
C TRP A 89 -26.98 15.01 -5.98
N ALA A 90 -26.57 13.87 -6.53
CA ALA A 90 -26.02 12.75 -5.76
C ALA A 90 -24.54 12.95 -5.37
N LYS A 91 -23.89 14.00 -5.90
CA LYS A 91 -22.47 14.29 -5.67
C LYS A 91 -22.12 14.37 -4.18
N GLY A 92 -22.92 15.11 -3.40
CA GLY A 92 -22.65 15.29 -1.96
C GLY A 92 -22.73 13.98 -1.17
N MET A 93 -23.69 13.10 -1.50
CA MET A 93 -23.79 11.79 -0.84
C MET A 93 -22.60 10.89 -1.19
N VAL A 94 -22.20 10.84 -2.47
CA VAL A 94 -21.04 10.03 -2.88
C VAL A 94 -19.75 10.54 -2.25
N GLU A 95 -19.53 11.86 -2.22
CA GLU A 95 -18.38 12.46 -1.54
C GLU A 95 -18.38 12.13 -0.04
N PHE A 96 -19.53 12.23 0.63
CA PHE A 96 -19.66 11.85 2.04
C PHE A 96 -19.31 10.38 2.29
N LEU A 97 -19.86 9.46 1.49
CA LEU A 97 -19.57 8.03 1.61
C LEU A 97 -18.10 7.70 1.36
N CYS A 98 -17.44 8.38 0.42
CA CYS A 98 -16.01 8.19 0.16
C CYS A 98 -15.12 8.76 1.28
N LEU A 99 -15.57 9.79 1.98
CA LEU A 99 -14.83 10.41 3.09
C LEU A 99 -15.01 9.67 4.41
N LEU A 100 -16.14 9.00 4.62
CA LEU A 100 -16.44 8.26 5.86
C LEU A 100 -15.32 7.27 6.26
N PRO A 101 -14.83 6.37 5.38
CA PRO A 101 -13.76 5.44 5.74
C PRO A 101 -12.44 6.13 6.08
N LEU A 102 -12.21 7.34 5.57
CA LEU A 102 -10.99 8.11 5.84
C LEU A 102 -10.99 8.70 7.25
N THR A 103 -12.16 9.12 7.73
CA THR A 103 -12.30 9.69 9.07
C THR A 103 -12.45 8.64 10.16
N ILE A 104 -12.99 7.45 9.82
CA ILE A 104 -13.12 6.34 10.75
C ILE A 104 -11.75 5.66 10.93
N PRO A 105 -11.27 5.47 12.17
CA PRO A 105 -10.01 4.76 12.40
C PRO A 105 -10.05 3.34 11.85
N ALA A 106 -8.98 2.91 11.17
CA ALA A 106 -8.89 1.58 10.59
C ALA A 106 -9.18 0.45 11.60
N LEU A 107 -8.74 0.62 12.85
CA LEU A 107 -8.98 -0.32 13.94
C LEU A 107 -10.48 -0.57 14.18
N VAL A 108 -11.30 0.49 14.14
CA VAL A 108 -12.74 0.38 14.38
C VAL A 108 -13.42 -0.42 13.27
N ILE A 109 -12.99 -0.22 12.02
CA ILE A 109 -13.51 -0.97 10.86
C ILE A 109 -13.17 -2.46 10.99
N VAL A 110 -11.93 -2.80 11.32
CA VAL A 110 -11.49 -4.20 11.48
C VAL A 110 -12.24 -4.90 12.62
N VAL A 111 -12.36 -4.25 13.78
CA VAL A 111 -13.08 -4.81 14.92
C VAL A 111 -14.57 -4.99 14.61
N GLY A 112 -15.19 -4.03 13.92
CA GLY A 112 -16.59 -4.13 13.50
C GLY A 112 -16.83 -5.27 12.50
N LEU A 113 -15.92 -5.45 11.53
CA LEU A 113 -16.02 -6.51 10.52
C LEU A 113 -15.86 -7.91 11.09
N ARG A 114 -15.17 -8.08 12.22
CA ARG A 114 -15.03 -9.39 12.88
C ARG A 114 -16.38 -10.06 13.11
N ASN A 115 -17.37 -9.32 13.59
CA ASN A 115 -18.71 -9.87 13.87
C ASN A 115 -19.45 -10.28 12.60
N VAL A 116 -19.27 -9.51 11.51
CA VAL A 116 -19.84 -9.84 10.20
C VAL A 116 -19.19 -11.11 9.65
N TYR A 117 -17.87 -11.24 9.78
CA TYR A 117 -17.14 -12.40 9.31
C TYR A 117 -17.54 -13.68 10.05
N LEU A 118 -17.83 -13.60 11.36
CA LEU A 118 -18.35 -14.75 12.13
C LEU A 118 -19.70 -15.26 11.59
N TRP A 119 -20.54 -14.35 11.08
CA TRP A 119 -21.78 -14.74 10.43
C TRP A 119 -21.48 -15.41 9.09
N VAL A 120 -20.57 -14.86 8.28
CA VAL A 120 -20.13 -15.49 7.02
C VAL A 120 -19.60 -16.91 7.27
N THR A 121 -18.75 -17.12 8.28
CA THR A 121 -18.25 -18.46 8.63
C THR A 121 -19.36 -19.40 9.10
N TYR A 122 -20.39 -18.89 9.79
CA TYR A 122 -21.54 -19.71 10.19
C TYR A 122 -22.36 -20.20 8.98
N PHE A 123 -22.56 -19.34 7.96
CA PHE A 123 -23.35 -19.73 6.76
C PHE A 123 -22.56 -20.55 5.75
N PHE A 124 -21.27 -20.27 5.57
CA PHE A 124 -20.46 -20.87 4.51
C PHE A 124 -19.48 -21.94 5.00
N GLY A 125 -19.39 -22.17 6.32
CA GLY A 125 -18.45 -23.10 6.93
C GLY A 125 -17.02 -22.57 6.94
N GLU A 126 -16.17 -23.14 7.80
CA GLU A 126 -14.74 -22.83 7.82
C GLU A 126 -14.07 -23.53 6.62
N SER A 127 -13.54 -22.75 5.67
CA SER A 127 -12.67 -23.25 4.59
C SER A 127 -11.21 -22.95 4.89
#